data_AF-A0A2V9FNL1-F1
#
_entry.id   AF-A0A2V9FNL1-F1
#
_cell.length_a   1.000
_cell.length_b   1.000
_cell.length_c   1.000
_cell.angle_alpha   90.00
_cell.angle_beta   90.00
_cell.angle_gamma   90.00
#
_symmetry.space_group_name_H-M   'P 1'
#
loop_
_entity.id
_entity.type
_entity.pdbx_description
1 polymer ?
#
loop_
_entity_poly.entity_id
_entity_poly.type
_entity_poly.pdbx_seq_one_letter_code
_entity_poly.pdbx_strand_id
1 'polypeptide(L)'
;MPGECRVDNRQRDVYGRAGRGRGQEAWCEERRKEILPQPKSKGGNMGQVTSEHVNLMLRLYEERREPRLREAREWFSANFHVKNEEDVMRVCPPGSKENAYMRMVLSYWEMVASIVNRGLIEEDFFFENSGEQWAVWEQVKPMIGAWRAMFSSPTFLSNLEEQSQRLEAWREKRNPGSNAAIRKLLAQMQQALQIPKAHAAGG
;
A
#
# COMPACT_ATOMS: atom_id res chain seq x y z
N MET A 1 60.28 -46.23 16.65
CA MET A 1 59.30 -47.08 15.97
C MET A 1 58.27 -46.19 15.28
N PRO A 2 58.25 -46.10 13.94
CA PRO A 2 56.99 -45.93 13.24
C PRO A 2 56.86 -47.01 12.17
N GLY A 3 55.89 -47.91 12.36
CA GLY A 3 55.51 -48.95 11.41
C GLY A 3 54.55 -48.42 10.36
N GLU A 4 54.71 -48.96 9.16
CA GLU A 4 54.02 -48.63 7.92
C GLU A 4 52.53 -49.04 7.88
N CYS A 5 51.87 -48.49 6.86
CA CYS A 5 50.64 -48.89 6.21
C CYS A 5 50.00 -50.24 6.58
N ARG A 6 48.69 -50.19 6.87
CA ARG A 6 47.77 -51.22 6.37
C ARG A 6 46.43 -50.61 5.99
N VAL A 7 46.17 -50.59 4.68
CA VAL A 7 44.83 -50.48 4.13
C VAL A 7 44.21 -51.86 4.27
N ASP A 8 43.11 -51.99 5.00
CA ASP A 8 42.21 -53.13 4.84
C ASP A 8 40.83 -52.61 4.42
N ASN A 9 40.42 -53.06 3.25
CA ASN A 9 39.19 -52.72 2.57
C ASN A 9 38.44 -54.03 2.40
N ARG A 10 37.49 -54.28 3.31
CA ARG A 10 36.39 -55.27 3.28
C ARG A 10 35.74 -55.18 4.68
N GLN A 11 34.51 -54.75 4.85
CA GLN A 11 33.28 -55.37 4.37
C GLN A 11 32.17 -54.32 4.39
N ARG A 12 31.28 -54.33 3.39
CA ARG A 12 30.01 -53.61 3.42
C ARG A 12 29.00 -54.39 4.25
N ASP A 13 28.34 -53.72 5.18
CA ASP A 13 26.98 -54.00 5.68
C ASP A 13 26.28 -52.64 5.75
N VAL A 14 25.45 -52.25 4.78
CA VAL A 14 24.01 -52.50 4.66
C VAL A 14 23.26 -52.10 5.94
N TYR A 15 22.76 -50.85 5.94
CA TYR A 15 21.99 -50.14 6.97
C TYR A 15 22.78 -49.60 8.19
N GLY A 16 23.32 -48.38 8.05
CA GLY A 16 23.84 -47.58 9.16
C GLY A 16 23.99 -46.11 8.78
N ARG A 17 23.15 -45.25 9.37
CA ARG A 17 23.15 -43.79 9.22
C ARG A 17 24.50 -43.21 9.70
N ALA A 18 25.37 -42.79 8.77
CA ALA A 18 26.58 -42.03 9.08
C ALA A 18 26.33 -40.54 8.86
N GLY A 19 26.44 -39.76 9.94
CA GLY A 19 26.28 -38.32 9.95
C GLY A 19 27.28 -37.62 9.03
N ARG A 20 26.77 -36.76 8.15
CA ARG A 20 27.59 -35.85 7.35
C ARG A 20 27.79 -34.57 8.14
N GLY A 21 29.08 -34.27 8.33
CA GLY A 21 29.59 -33.29 9.25
C GLY A 21 29.30 -31.85 8.87
N ARG A 22 29.16 -31.04 9.92
CA ARG A 22 29.08 -29.58 10.02
C ARG A 22 30.16 -28.78 9.25
N GLY A 23 31.06 -29.43 8.51
CA GLY A 23 32.16 -28.79 7.78
C GLY A 23 31.85 -28.42 6.32
N GLN A 24 30.89 -29.08 5.67
CA GLN A 24 30.53 -28.76 4.27
C GLN A 24 29.63 -27.52 4.16
N GLU A 25 28.77 -27.28 5.16
CA GLU A 25 27.88 -26.11 5.19
C GLU A 25 28.66 -24.81 5.40
N ALA A 26 29.64 -24.80 6.32
CA ALA A 26 30.48 -23.64 6.58
C ALA A 26 31.30 -23.22 5.34
N TRP A 27 31.84 -24.17 4.59
CA TRP A 27 32.63 -23.90 3.39
C TRP A 27 31.79 -23.38 2.21
N CYS A 28 30.54 -23.84 2.08
CA CYS A 28 29.59 -23.27 1.14
C CYS A 28 29.16 -21.85 1.52
N GLU A 29 29.01 -21.57 2.81
CA GLU A 29 28.58 -20.26 3.32
C GLU A 29 29.68 -19.19 3.19
N GLU A 30 30.95 -19.59 3.35
CA GLU A 30 32.11 -18.72 3.21
C GLU A 30 32.39 -18.37 1.74
N ARG A 31 32.31 -19.35 0.83
CA ARG A 31 32.40 -19.10 -0.63
C ARG A 31 31.26 -18.26 -1.19
N ARG A 32 30.08 -18.30 -0.57
CA ARG A 32 28.93 -17.47 -0.99
C ARG A 32 29.18 -15.98 -0.79
N LYS A 33 30.02 -15.62 0.19
CA LYS A 33 30.42 -14.24 0.50
C LYS A 33 31.50 -13.71 -0.45
N GLU A 34 32.32 -14.58 -1.05
CA GLU A 34 33.38 -14.19 -1.99
C GLU A 34 32.91 -14.02 -3.45
N ILE A 35 31.86 -14.74 -3.88
CA ILE A 35 31.48 -14.82 -5.31
C ILE A 35 30.47 -13.74 -5.73
N LEU A 36 29.73 -13.15 -4.79
CA LEU A 36 28.71 -12.15 -5.09
C LEU A 36 29.10 -10.80 -4.49
N PRO A 37 29.49 -9.79 -5.29
CA PRO A 37 29.62 -8.44 -4.77
C PRO A 37 28.25 -8.00 -4.26
N GLN A 38 28.16 -7.75 -2.95
CA GLN A 38 26.97 -7.17 -2.35
C GLN A 38 26.66 -5.86 -3.08
N PRO A 39 25.43 -5.66 -3.59
CA PRO A 39 25.08 -4.42 -4.25
C PRO A 39 25.19 -3.30 -3.20
N LYS A 40 26.21 -2.45 -3.34
CA LYS A 40 26.34 -1.24 -2.54
C LYS A 40 25.20 -0.31 -2.98
N SER A 41 24.08 -0.32 -2.25
CA SER A 41 23.07 0.71 -2.42
C SER A 41 23.67 2.04 -1.95
N LYS A 42 24.02 2.89 -2.90
CA LYS A 42 24.22 4.32 -2.65
C LYS A 42 22.85 4.98 -2.71
N GLY A 43 22.24 5.17 -1.56
CA GLY A 43 21.02 5.95 -1.37
C GLY A 43 20.81 6.09 0.13
N GLY A 44 20.70 7.32 0.63
CA GLY A 44 20.64 7.63 2.05
C GLY A 44 19.61 6.78 2.81
N ASN A 45 19.88 6.56 4.09
CA ASN A 45 19.12 5.78 5.07
C ASN A 45 17.58 5.76 4.82
N MET A 46 17.11 4.96 3.88
CA MET A 46 15.71 4.69 3.57
C MET A 46 15.41 3.37 4.24
N GLY A 47 14.51 3.40 5.22
CA GLY A 47 14.32 2.33 6.20
C GLY A 47 14.17 0.97 5.53
N GLN A 48 14.94 -0.02 5.99
CA GLN A 48 14.77 -1.38 5.52
C GLN A 48 13.34 -1.85 5.80
N VAL A 49 12.63 -2.36 4.78
CA VAL A 49 11.32 -2.98 4.97
C VAL A 49 11.48 -4.20 5.88
N THR A 50 10.78 -4.20 7.01
CA THR A 50 10.81 -5.28 8.00
C THR A 50 9.63 -6.22 7.82
N SER A 51 9.69 -7.40 8.43
CA SER A 51 8.53 -8.30 8.51
C SER A 51 7.34 -7.66 9.25
N GLU A 52 7.61 -6.75 10.19
CA GLU A 52 6.56 -6.01 10.91
C GLU A 52 5.80 -5.06 9.97
N HIS A 53 6.50 -4.35 9.08
CA HIS A 53 5.85 -3.52 8.05
C HIS A 53 4.96 -4.35 7.13
N VAL A 54 5.45 -5.52 6.69
CA VAL A 54 4.67 -6.44 5.84
C VAL A 54 3.43 -6.94 6.57
N ASN A 55 3.57 -7.38 7.82
CA ASN A 55 2.44 -7.87 8.63
C ASN A 55 1.40 -6.78 8.88
N LEU A 56 1.84 -5.54 9.15
CA LEU A 56 0.93 -4.42 9.33
C LEU A 56 0.21 -4.08 8.00
N MET A 57 0.92 -4.07 6.88
CA MET A 57 0.32 -3.87 5.55
C MET A 57 -0.72 -4.95 5.22
N LEU A 58 -0.41 -6.22 5.45
CA LEU A 58 -1.36 -7.32 5.25
C LEU A 58 -2.57 -7.17 6.17
N ARG A 59 -2.38 -6.77 7.43
CA ARG A 59 -3.49 -6.52 8.36
C ARG A 59 -4.37 -5.36 7.90
N LEU A 60 -3.79 -4.25 7.47
CA LEU A 60 -4.58 -3.14 6.90
C LEU A 60 -5.33 -3.59 5.64
N TYR A 61 -4.72 -4.45 4.82
CA TYR A 61 -5.37 -5.04 3.65
C TYR A 61 -6.55 -5.95 4.03
N GLU A 62 -6.45 -6.71 5.12
CA GLU A 62 -7.56 -7.49 5.64
C GLU A 62 -8.73 -6.60 6.10
N GLU A 63 -8.44 -5.57 6.89
CA GLU A 63 -9.47 -4.65 7.40
C GLU A 63 -10.25 -3.94 6.28
N ARG A 64 -9.58 -3.50 5.19
CA ARG A 64 -10.27 -2.87 4.04
C ARG A 64 -11.14 -3.82 3.22
N ARG A 65 -11.10 -5.13 3.51
CA ARG A 65 -11.95 -6.16 2.89
C ARG A 65 -13.15 -6.52 3.75
N GLU A 66 -13.24 -6.00 4.97
CA GLU A 66 -14.45 -6.14 5.79
C GLU A 66 -15.67 -5.76 4.93
N PRO A 67 -16.72 -6.59 4.85
CA PRO A 67 -17.80 -6.44 3.86
C PRO A 67 -18.43 -5.05 3.83
N ARG A 68 -18.67 -4.45 4.99
CA ARG A 68 -19.30 -3.14 5.08
C ARG A 68 -18.37 -2.02 4.64
N LEU A 69 -17.09 -2.04 5.03
CA LEU A 69 -16.10 -1.09 4.55
C LEU A 69 -15.82 -1.27 3.05
N ARG A 70 -15.86 -2.50 2.54
CA ARG A 70 -15.74 -2.76 1.11
C ARG A 70 -16.89 -2.14 0.33
N GLU A 71 -18.13 -2.35 0.77
CA GLU A 71 -19.32 -1.73 0.17
C GLU A 71 -19.23 -0.20 0.23
N ALA A 72 -18.78 0.36 1.37
CA ALA A 72 -18.58 1.79 1.53
C ALA A 72 -17.54 2.36 0.55
N ARG A 73 -16.42 1.66 0.34
CA ARG A 73 -15.36 2.06 -0.59
C ARG A 73 -15.82 1.99 -2.04
N GLU A 74 -16.52 0.92 -2.42
CA GLU A 74 -17.11 0.77 -3.75
C GLU A 74 -18.11 1.91 -4.03
N TRP A 75 -19.03 2.17 -3.09
CA TRP A 75 -19.97 3.27 -3.17
C TRP A 75 -19.27 4.64 -3.26
N PHE A 76 -18.27 4.90 -2.41
CA PHE A 76 -17.55 6.19 -2.36
C PHE A 76 -16.88 6.47 -3.70
N SER A 77 -16.16 5.48 -4.24
CA SER A 77 -15.45 5.61 -5.52
C SER A 77 -16.37 5.93 -6.69
N ALA A 78 -17.60 5.40 -6.70
CA ALA A 78 -18.55 5.54 -7.80
C ALA A 78 -19.49 6.75 -7.67
N ASN A 79 -19.74 7.24 -6.45
CA ASN A 79 -20.81 8.21 -6.20
C ASN A 79 -20.32 9.52 -5.55
N PHE A 80 -19.21 9.49 -4.80
CA PHE A 80 -18.74 10.64 -4.04
C PHE A 80 -17.92 11.60 -4.92
N HIS A 81 -18.61 12.35 -5.78
CA HIS A 81 -18.00 13.33 -6.70
C HIS A 81 -18.49 14.76 -6.42
N VAL A 82 -18.31 15.19 -5.18
CA VAL A 82 -18.83 16.47 -4.67
C VAL A 82 -17.92 17.64 -5.02
N LYS A 83 -18.50 18.82 -5.29
CA LYS A 83 -17.74 20.05 -5.55
C LYS A 83 -18.04 21.17 -4.55
N ASN A 84 -19.15 21.08 -3.83
CA ASN A 84 -19.63 22.07 -2.88
C ASN A 84 -20.47 21.40 -1.77
N GLU A 85 -20.90 22.17 -0.78
CA GLU A 85 -21.67 21.67 0.37
C GLU A 85 -23.04 21.13 -0.04
N GLU A 86 -23.68 21.71 -1.06
CA GLU A 86 -24.96 21.25 -1.58
C GLU A 86 -24.86 19.83 -2.16
N ASP A 87 -23.78 19.55 -2.88
CA ASP A 87 -23.47 18.20 -3.38
C ASP A 87 -23.30 17.20 -2.22
N VAL A 88 -22.60 17.60 -1.16
CA VAL A 88 -22.44 16.76 0.04
C VAL A 88 -23.79 16.48 0.68
N MET A 89 -24.65 17.48 0.85
CA MET A 89 -25.98 17.29 1.43
C MET A 89 -26.89 16.41 0.57
N ARG A 90 -26.72 16.47 -0.76
CA ARG A 90 -27.46 15.65 -1.72
C ARG A 90 -26.97 14.20 -1.76
N VAL A 91 -25.65 13.98 -1.79
CA VAL A 91 -25.03 12.65 -1.93
C VAL A 91 -24.91 11.93 -0.59
N CYS A 92 -24.66 12.68 0.48
CA CYS A 92 -24.46 12.18 1.85
C CYS A 92 -25.39 12.88 2.87
N PRO A 93 -26.74 12.84 2.73
CA PRO A 93 -27.64 13.46 3.69
C PRO A 93 -27.33 13.01 5.13
N PRO A 94 -27.35 13.89 6.14
CA PRO A 94 -27.13 13.50 7.53
C PRO A 94 -28.05 12.35 7.96
N GLY A 95 -27.48 11.31 8.57
CA GLY A 95 -28.22 10.12 9.01
C GLY A 95 -28.45 9.05 7.93
N SER A 96 -28.09 9.31 6.66
CA SER A 96 -28.18 8.33 5.58
C SER A 96 -27.08 7.26 5.63
N LYS A 97 -27.28 6.17 4.86
CA LYS A 97 -26.31 5.09 4.68
C LYS A 97 -25.04 5.61 3.99
N GLU A 98 -25.23 6.46 3.00
CA GLU A 98 -24.21 7.14 2.20
C GLU A 98 -23.31 8.02 3.07
N ASN A 99 -23.93 8.77 3.98
CA ASN A 99 -23.21 9.58 4.95
C ASN A 99 -22.39 8.72 5.93
N ALA A 100 -22.90 7.55 6.33
CA ALA A 100 -22.11 6.58 7.10
C ALA A 100 -20.94 6.01 6.28
N TYR A 101 -21.15 5.66 5.01
CA TYR A 101 -20.09 5.17 4.13
C TYR A 101 -18.98 6.17 3.91
N MET A 102 -19.33 7.41 3.60
CA MET A 102 -18.37 8.50 3.50
C MET A 102 -17.52 8.59 4.76
N ARG A 103 -18.14 8.65 5.95
CA ARG A 103 -17.37 8.70 7.20
C ARG A 103 -16.47 7.49 7.41
N MET A 104 -16.94 6.29 7.11
CA MET A 104 -16.15 5.05 7.25
C MET A 104 -14.89 5.08 6.38
N VAL A 105 -15.04 5.48 5.11
CA VAL A 105 -13.91 5.57 4.16
C VAL A 105 -12.91 6.63 4.61
N LEU A 106 -13.39 7.81 5.00
CA LEU A 106 -12.52 8.90 5.45
C LEU A 106 -11.79 8.55 6.75
N SER A 107 -12.49 7.99 7.74
CA SER A 107 -11.85 7.64 9.02
C SER A 107 -10.83 6.51 8.85
N TYR A 108 -11.10 5.52 7.99
CA TYR A 108 -10.16 4.45 7.69
C TYR A 108 -8.88 5.01 7.05
N TRP A 109 -9.01 5.82 5.99
CA TRP A 109 -7.83 6.34 5.29
C TRP A 109 -7.06 7.39 6.08
N GLU A 110 -7.73 8.21 6.88
CA GLU A 110 -7.06 9.12 7.82
C GLU A 110 -6.23 8.34 8.84
N MET A 111 -6.78 7.26 9.40
CA MET A 111 -6.05 6.38 10.33
C MET A 111 -4.84 5.74 9.64
N VAL A 112 -5.01 5.16 8.44
CA VAL A 112 -3.91 4.53 7.69
C VAL A 112 -2.82 5.54 7.36
N ALA A 113 -3.19 6.73 6.87
CA ALA A 113 -2.23 7.80 6.59
C ALA A 113 -1.47 8.21 7.86
N SER A 114 -2.14 8.26 9.01
CA SER A 114 -1.52 8.58 10.29
C SER A 114 -0.46 7.55 10.73
N ILE A 115 -0.66 6.27 10.40
CA ILE A 115 0.29 5.18 10.68
C ILE A 115 1.54 5.33 9.81
N VAL A 116 1.35 5.60 8.52
CA VAL A 116 2.45 5.78 7.55
C VAL A 116 3.25 7.05 7.86
N ASN A 117 2.58 8.18 8.13
CA ASN A 117 3.26 9.45 8.44
C ASN A 117 4.13 9.36 9.72
N ARG A 118 3.80 8.44 10.63
CA ARG A 118 4.59 8.13 11.84
C ARG A 118 5.76 7.17 11.60
N GLY A 119 5.93 6.68 10.36
CA GLY A 119 7.02 5.75 9.99
C GLY A 119 6.83 4.32 10.48
N LEU A 120 5.61 3.92 10.86
CA LEU A 120 5.31 2.53 11.26
C LEU A 120 5.21 1.57 10.07
N ILE A 121 5.09 2.12 8.86
CA ILE A 121 5.23 1.42 7.60
C ILE A 121 6.19 2.25 6.77
N GLU A 122 7.18 1.60 6.17
CA GLU A 122 8.07 2.26 5.22
C GLU A 122 7.26 2.86 4.08
N GLU A 123 7.54 4.13 3.77
CA GLU A 123 6.67 4.97 2.96
C GLU A 123 6.69 4.57 1.48
N ASP A 124 7.86 4.28 0.91
CA ASP A 124 7.98 3.82 -0.47
C ASP A 124 7.26 2.49 -0.67
N PHE A 125 7.43 1.54 0.26
CA PHE A 125 6.75 0.25 0.29
C PHE A 125 5.23 0.42 0.36
N PHE A 126 4.73 1.38 1.15
CA PHE A 126 3.32 1.69 1.18
C PHE A 126 2.82 2.22 -0.16
N PHE A 127 3.55 3.16 -0.78
CA PHE A 127 3.18 3.80 -2.05
C PHE A 127 3.20 2.84 -3.24
N GLU A 128 4.07 1.84 -3.24
CA GLU A 128 4.10 0.77 -4.25
C GLU A 128 2.84 -0.10 -4.24
N ASN A 129 2.21 -0.27 -3.06
CA ASN A 129 1.11 -1.21 -2.85
C ASN A 129 -0.27 -0.54 -2.70
N SER A 130 -0.32 0.77 -2.43
CA SER A 130 -1.59 1.49 -2.23
C SER A 130 -1.59 2.87 -2.89
N GLY A 131 -2.65 3.16 -3.64
CA GLY A 131 -2.90 4.48 -4.24
C GLY A 131 -4.30 5.04 -4.01
N GLU A 132 -5.18 4.29 -3.34
CA GLU A 132 -6.58 4.67 -3.16
C GLU A 132 -6.76 5.84 -2.20
N GLN A 133 -5.91 5.95 -1.18
CA GLN A 133 -5.91 7.08 -0.26
C GLN A 133 -5.78 8.43 -0.99
N TRP A 134 -4.98 8.46 -2.05
CA TRP A 134 -4.85 9.63 -2.91
C TRP A 134 -6.13 9.90 -3.70
N ALA A 135 -6.81 8.88 -4.22
CA ALA A 135 -8.08 9.04 -4.91
C ALA A 135 -9.17 9.55 -3.96
N VAL A 136 -9.20 9.07 -2.72
CA VAL A 136 -10.09 9.57 -1.67
C VAL A 136 -9.80 11.03 -1.37
N TRP A 137 -8.52 11.39 -1.23
CA TRP A 137 -8.11 12.77 -1.03
C TRP A 137 -8.55 13.69 -2.18
N GLU A 138 -8.35 13.29 -3.44
CA GLU A 138 -8.78 14.06 -4.62
C GLU A 138 -10.29 14.37 -4.59
N GLN A 139 -11.13 13.42 -4.13
CA GLN A 139 -12.58 13.62 -4.04
C GLN A 139 -12.99 14.56 -2.89
N VAL A 140 -12.23 14.64 -1.80
CA VAL A 140 -12.55 15.53 -0.66
C VAL A 140 -11.88 16.90 -0.73
N LYS A 141 -10.83 17.07 -1.54
CA LYS A 141 -10.13 18.35 -1.73
C LYS A 141 -11.07 19.56 -1.91
N PRO A 142 -12.16 19.50 -2.71
CA PRO A 142 -13.07 20.64 -2.86
C PRO A 142 -13.78 21.05 -1.57
N MET A 143 -13.98 20.11 -0.65
CA MET A 143 -14.77 20.30 0.57
C MET A 143 -13.93 20.58 1.81
N ILE A 144 -12.62 20.33 1.77
CA ILE A 144 -11.82 20.31 2.98
C ILE A 144 -11.81 21.65 3.72
N GLY A 145 -11.77 22.77 3.00
CA GLY A 145 -11.83 24.10 3.60
C GLY A 145 -13.13 24.35 4.37
N ALA A 146 -14.26 23.99 3.76
CA ALA A 146 -15.58 24.10 4.37
C ALA A 146 -15.71 23.20 5.61
N TRP A 147 -15.27 21.93 5.53
CA TRP A 147 -15.31 21.02 6.68
C TRP A 147 -14.40 21.45 7.83
N ARG A 148 -13.19 21.94 7.53
CA ARG A 148 -12.28 22.47 8.56
C ARG A 148 -12.89 23.67 9.29
N ALA A 149 -13.56 24.57 8.55
CA ALA A 149 -14.29 25.68 9.15
C ALA A 149 -15.49 25.21 9.99
N MET A 150 -16.32 24.32 9.43
CA MET A 150 -17.51 23.76 10.08
C MET A 150 -17.18 23.06 11.40
N PHE A 151 -16.09 22.29 11.45
CA PHE A 151 -15.66 21.58 12.65
C PHE A 151 -14.75 22.40 13.56
N SER A 152 -14.46 23.66 13.24
CA SER A 152 -13.45 24.47 13.93
C SER A 152 -12.13 23.71 14.12
N SER A 153 -11.74 22.93 13.12
CA SER A 153 -10.61 22.00 13.16
C SER A 153 -9.73 22.19 11.94
N PRO A 154 -8.68 23.03 12.02
CA PRO A 154 -7.76 23.28 10.91
C PRO A 154 -7.03 22.02 10.43
N THR A 155 -6.94 20.99 11.27
CA THR A 155 -6.18 19.75 11.01
C THR A 155 -7.07 18.58 10.60
N PHE A 156 -8.38 18.79 10.37
CA PHE A 156 -9.26 17.74 9.89
C PHE A 156 -8.71 17.14 8.58
N LEU A 157 -8.56 15.81 8.52
CA LEU A 157 -7.94 15.02 7.45
C LEU A 157 -6.51 15.43 7.06
N SER A 158 -5.74 16.00 7.99
CA SER A 158 -4.36 16.45 7.72
C SER A 158 -3.38 15.30 7.45
N ASN A 159 -3.56 14.12 8.07
CA ASN A 159 -2.67 12.99 7.77
C ASN A 159 -2.89 12.52 6.33
N LEU A 160 -4.16 12.38 5.91
CA LEU A 160 -4.51 12.00 4.55
C LEU A 160 -4.02 13.01 3.51
N GLU A 161 -4.14 14.31 3.82
CA GLU A 161 -3.60 15.40 2.99
C GLU A 161 -2.09 15.25 2.79
N GLU A 162 -1.34 15.19 3.89
CA GLU A 162 0.11 15.10 3.89
C GLU A 162 0.58 13.85 3.13
N GLN A 163 -0.03 12.71 3.43
CA GLN A 163 0.35 11.43 2.83
C GLN A 163 0.07 11.41 1.33
N SER A 164 -1.02 12.04 0.88
CA SER A 164 -1.34 12.20 -0.53
C SER A 164 -0.36 13.13 -1.25
N GLN A 165 0.06 14.23 -0.61
CA GLN A 165 1.08 15.13 -1.16
C GLN A 165 2.43 14.42 -1.31
N ARG A 166 2.83 13.62 -0.32
CA ARG A 166 4.06 12.80 -0.38
C ARG A 166 4.00 11.76 -1.50
N LEU A 167 2.85 11.10 -1.67
CA LEU A 167 2.64 10.17 -2.79
C LEU A 167 2.75 10.88 -4.14
N GLU A 168 2.20 12.08 -4.29
CA GLU A 168 2.33 12.86 -5.53
C GLU A 168 3.81 13.17 -5.83
N ALA A 169 4.57 13.62 -4.83
CA ALA A 169 6.00 13.90 -4.98
C ALA A 169 6.80 12.63 -5.33
N TRP A 170 6.49 11.51 -4.68
CA TRP A 170 7.09 10.20 -4.95
C TRP A 170 6.82 9.72 -6.38
N ARG A 171 5.57 9.87 -6.85
CA ARG A 171 5.17 9.53 -8.22
C ARG A 171 5.84 10.42 -9.24
N GLU A 172 5.91 11.73 -8.99
CA GLU A 172 6.50 12.70 -9.90
C GLU A 172 8.00 12.45 -10.09
N LYS A 173 8.71 12.10 -9.00
CA LYS A 173 10.13 11.73 -9.05
C LYS A 173 10.40 10.50 -9.92
N ARG A 174 9.49 9.52 -9.90
CA ARG A 174 9.64 8.23 -10.62
C ARG A 174 9.09 8.27 -12.04
N ASN A 175 7.96 8.93 -12.21
CA ASN A 175 7.18 9.00 -13.44
C ASN A 175 6.64 10.44 -13.63
N PRO A 176 7.48 11.38 -14.11
CA PRO A 176 7.07 12.77 -14.30
C PRO A 176 5.81 12.90 -15.16
N GLY A 177 4.87 13.75 -14.73
CA GLY A 177 3.58 13.97 -15.40
C GLY A 177 2.51 12.91 -15.13
N SER A 178 2.82 11.82 -14.43
CA SER A 178 1.87 10.74 -14.14
C SER A 178 0.66 11.23 -13.31
N ASN A 179 0.88 12.11 -12.33
CA ASN A 179 -0.20 12.68 -11.52
C ASN A 179 -1.23 13.43 -12.38
N ALA A 180 -0.76 14.27 -13.31
CA ALA A 180 -1.62 15.00 -14.23
C ALA A 180 -2.37 14.08 -15.19
N ALA A 181 -1.70 13.05 -15.71
CA ALA A 181 -2.33 12.05 -16.58
C ALA A 181 -3.44 11.26 -15.86
N ILE A 182 -3.20 10.83 -14.61
CA ILE A 182 -4.19 10.11 -13.79
C ILE A 182 -5.39 11.01 -13.51
N ARG A 183 -5.19 12.27 -13.11
CA ARG A 183 -6.29 13.23 -12.90
C ARG A 183 -7.13 13.43 -14.16
N LYS A 184 -6.48 13.57 -15.32
CA LYS A 184 -7.17 13.70 -16.61
C LYS A 184 -8.02 12.47 -16.90
N LEU A 185 -7.48 11.27 -16.69
CA LEU A 185 -8.23 10.02 -16.85
C LEU A 185 -9.44 9.96 -15.92
N LEU A 186 -9.26 10.26 -14.63
CA LEU A 186 -10.35 10.25 -13.65
C LEU A 186 -11.47 11.25 -14.03
N ALA A 187 -11.10 12.46 -14.47
CA ALA A 187 -12.06 13.45 -14.92
C ALA A 187 -12.84 12.97 -16.17
N GLN A 188 -12.18 12.32 -17.12
CA GLN A 188 -12.83 11.75 -18.31
C GLN A 188 -13.78 10.60 -17.94
N MET A 189 -13.37 9.71 -17.03
CA MET A 189 -14.24 8.64 -16.53
C MET A 189 -15.48 9.18 -15.81
N GLN A 190 -15.30 10.21 -14.98
CA GLN A 190 -16.42 10.86 -14.30
C GLN A 190 -17.40 11.50 -15.30
N GLN A 191 -16.89 12.19 -16.32
CA GLN A 191 -17.73 12.76 -17.38
C GLN A 191 -18.51 11.66 -18.11
N ALA A 192 -17.87 10.54 -18.46
CA ALA A 192 -18.52 9.43 -19.13
C ALA A 192 -19.65 8.79 -18.29
N LEU A 193 -19.50 8.72 -16.96
CA LEU A 193 -20.54 8.26 -16.05
C LEU A 193 -21.73 9.23 -15.93
N GLN A 194 -21.52 10.51 -16.24
CA GLN A 194 -22.56 11.55 -16.21
C GLN A 194 -23.32 11.70 -17.53
N ILE A 195 -22.84 11.10 -18.62
CA ILE A 195 -23.58 11.05 -19.88
C ILE A 195 -24.78 10.11 -19.70
N PRO A 196 -26.03 10.57 -19.85
CA PRO A 196 -27.18 9.67 -19.83
C PRO A 196 -27.00 8.60 -20.90
N LYS A 197 -27.36 7.34 -20.63
CA LYS A 197 -27.44 6.28 -21.66
C LYS A 197 -28.51 6.62 -22.70
N ALA A 198 -28.23 7.56 -23.60
CA ALA A 198 -28.97 7.74 -24.82
C ALA A 198 -28.48 6.67 -25.81
N HIS A 199 -29.43 5.89 -26.34
CA HIS A 199 -29.26 4.79 -27.30
C HIS A 199 -29.02 3.38 -26.72
N ALA A 200 -30.05 2.85 -26.08
CA ALA A 200 -30.38 1.42 -26.14
C ALA A 200 -31.91 1.23 -26.12
N ALA A 201 -32.61 1.89 -27.04
CA ALA A 201 -34.00 1.62 -27.38
C ALA A 201 -34.21 2.09 -28.83
N GLY A 202 -34.13 1.16 -29.77
CA GLY A 202 -34.18 1.42 -31.20
C GLY A 202 -33.62 0.25 -31.99
N GLY A 203 -34.41 -0.82 -32.05
CA GLY A 203 -34.14 -2.07 -32.77
C GLY A 203 -35.23 -3.08 -32.50
#